data_AF-A0A6N6MJL9-F1
#
_entry.id   AF-A0A6N6MJL9-F1
#
_cell.length_a   1.000
_cell.length_b   1.000
_cell.length_c   1.000
_cell.angle_alpha   90.00
_cell.angle_beta   90.00
_cell.angle_gamma   90.00
#
_symmetry.space_group_name_H-M   'P 1'
#
loop_
_entity.id
_entity.type
_entity.pdbx_description
1 polymer ?
#
loop_
_entity_poly.entity_id
_entity_poly.type
_entity_poly.pdbx_seq_one_letter_code
_entity_poly.pdbx_strand_id
1 'polypeptide(L)'
;MTITHPLYASQNGDRWSLCRGADVADVYVLHEANPASGGQMSRIALGPFLAGPAGAPERQEALRLIGALMERAAQMRPATPAAPEPGAAAAEPTPGEALR
;
A
#
# COMPACT_ATOMS: atom_id res chain seq x y z
N MET A 1 16.96 8.93 -4.39
CA MET A 1 16.70 8.01 -5.52
C MET A 1 15.23 8.06 -5.82
N THR A 2 14.85 8.17 -7.09
CA THR A 2 13.44 8.13 -7.52
C THR A 2 13.04 6.69 -7.77
N ILE A 3 11.88 6.28 -7.25
CA ILE A 3 11.29 4.96 -7.50
C ILE A 3 10.15 5.15 -8.50
N THR A 4 10.14 4.34 -9.55
CA THR A 4 9.09 4.37 -10.58
C THR A 4 8.43 3.00 -10.67
N HIS A 5 7.10 2.98 -10.65
CA HIS A 5 6.30 1.79 -10.83
C HIS A 5 5.31 2.00 -11.99
N PRO A 6 5.32 1.16 -13.03
CA PRO A 6 4.35 1.27 -14.11
C PRO A 6 2.94 1.00 -13.57
N LEU A 7 1.98 1.86 -13.94
CA LEU A 7 0.57 1.71 -13.57
C LEU A 7 -0.21 1.11 -14.72
N TYR A 8 -0.28 1.85 -15.83
CA TYR A 8 -1.15 1.51 -16.94
C TYR A 8 -0.48 1.87 -18.26
N ALA A 9 -0.77 1.09 -19.29
CA ALA A 9 -0.41 1.39 -20.67
C ALA A 9 -1.68 1.24 -21.50
N SER A 10 -2.10 2.33 -22.12
CA SER A 10 -3.28 2.34 -22.98
C SER A 10 -2.91 1.76 -24.34
N GLN A 11 -3.93 1.25 -25.05
CA GLN A 11 -3.78 0.67 -26.39
C GLN A 11 -3.27 1.69 -27.42
N ASN A 12 -3.50 2.98 -27.19
CA ASN A 12 -3.01 4.08 -28.02
C ASN A 12 -1.53 4.43 -27.76
N GLY A 13 -0.88 3.77 -26.79
CA GLY A 13 0.53 3.97 -26.48
C GLY A 13 0.82 5.00 -25.39
N ASP A 14 -0.21 5.60 -24.79
CA ASP A 14 -0.03 6.41 -23.59
C ASP A 14 0.37 5.51 -22.40
N ARG A 15 1.34 5.97 -21.60
CA ARG A 15 1.86 5.21 -20.46
C ARG A 15 1.80 6.04 -19.21
N TRP A 16 1.38 5.42 -18.12
CA TRP A 16 1.30 6.05 -16.80
C TRP A 16 2.13 5.26 -15.81
N SER A 17 2.90 5.97 -15.00
CA SER A 17 3.70 5.39 -13.92
C SER A 17 3.51 6.18 -12.64
N LEU A 18 3.47 5.48 -11.50
CA LEU A 18 3.53 6.08 -10.19
C LEU A 18 5.00 6.27 -9.80
N CYS A 19 5.36 7.49 -9.47
CA CYS A 19 6.72 7.86 -9.13
C CYS A 19 6.76 8.40 -7.70
N ARG A 20 7.80 8.01 -6.97
CA ARG A 20 8.18 8.62 -5.71
C ARG A 20 9.53 9.30 -5.90
N GLY A 21 9.58 10.60 -5.67
CA GLY A 21 10.79 11.41 -5.70
C GLY A 21 11.76 11.09 -4.57
N ALA A 22 12.76 11.96 -4.39
CA ALA A 22 13.73 11.80 -3.32
C ALA A 22 13.10 11.96 -1.93
N ASP A 23 12.13 12.88 -1.82
CA ASP A 23 11.36 13.10 -0.61
C ASP A 23 10.26 12.04 -0.45
N VAL A 24 10.04 11.58 0.77
CA VAL A 24 8.99 10.58 1.10
C VAL A 24 7.61 11.07 0.67
N ALA A 25 7.34 12.36 0.85
CA ALA A 25 6.06 12.98 0.53
C ALA A 25 5.90 13.32 -0.95
N ASP A 26 6.98 13.25 -1.74
CA ASP A 26 6.94 13.60 -3.15
C ASP A 26 6.47 12.41 -4.00
N VAL A 27 5.16 12.21 -4.06
CA VAL A 27 4.54 11.17 -4.89
C VAL A 27 3.70 11.80 -6.00
N TYR A 28 3.94 11.35 -7.23
CA TYR A 28 3.32 11.91 -8.43
C TYR A 28 3.10 10.83 -9.49
N VAL A 29 2.24 11.12 -10.45
CA VAL A 29 2.05 10.29 -11.64
C VAL A 29 2.82 10.91 -12.79
N LEU A 30 3.61 10.09 -13.48
CA LEU A 30 4.23 10.44 -14.75
C LEU A 30 3.36 9.89 -15.87
N HIS A 31 2.84 10.79 -16.71
CA HIS A 31 2.18 10.44 -17.96
C HIS A 31 3.16 10.67 -19.11
N GLU A 32 3.37 9.64 -19.91
CA GLU A 32 4.13 9.69 -21.15
C GLU A 32 3.13 9.56 -22.29
N ALA A 33 2.97 10.63 -23.05
CA ALA A 33 2.10 10.64 -24.20
C ALA A 33 2.62 9.69 -25.28
N ASN A 34 1.73 9.10 -26.06
CA ASN A 34 2.16 8.26 -27.18
C ASN A 34 3.04 9.04 -28.19
N PRO A 35 3.92 8.36 -28.96
CA PRO A 35 4.80 9.02 -29.92
C PRO A 35 4.05 9.84 -30.98
N ALA A 36 2.86 9.40 -31.38
CA ALA A 36 2.02 10.13 -32.34
C ALA A 36 1.51 11.47 -31.79
N SER A 37 1.43 11.62 -30.47
CA SER A 37 1.07 12.85 -29.76
C SER A 37 2.29 13.65 -29.31
N GLY A 38 3.48 13.34 -29.83
CA GLY A 38 4.72 14.07 -29.55
C GLY A 38 5.51 13.59 -28.33
N GLY A 39 5.16 12.44 -27.74
CA GLY A 39 5.98 11.76 -26.73
C GLY A 39 6.17 12.55 -25.42
N GLN A 40 5.33 13.55 -25.16
CA GLN A 40 5.52 14.48 -24.06
C GLN A 40 5.37 13.78 -22.71
N MET A 41 6.30 14.06 -21.79
CA MET A 41 6.23 13.61 -20.42
C MET A 41 5.63 14.70 -19.54
N SER A 42 4.52 14.37 -18.88
CA SER A 42 3.80 15.26 -17.98
C SER A 42 3.84 14.72 -16.56
N ARG A 43 4.27 15.56 -15.62
CA ARG A 43 4.23 15.27 -14.19
C ARG A 43 2.91 15.76 -13.61
N ILE A 44 2.14 14.85 -13.03
CA ILE A 44 0.82 15.12 -12.47
C ILE A 44 0.87 14.85 -10.97
N ALA A 45 0.46 15.82 -10.16
CA ALA A 45 0.36 15.61 -8.72
C ALA A 45 -0.67 14.52 -8.38
N LEU A 46 -0.38 13.69 -7.37
CA LEU A 46 -1.22 12.54 -7.05
C LEU A 46 -2.65 12.94 -6.65
N GLY A 47 -2.82 14.02 -5.88
CA GLY A 47 -4.14 14.50 -5.45
C GLY A 47 -5.08 14.82 -6.63
N PRO A 48 -4.69 15.74 -7.54
CA PRO A 48 -5.45 16.03 -8.76
C PRO A 48 -5.69 14.81 -9.65
N PHE A 49 -4.69 13.93 -9.79
CA PHE A 49 -4.84 12.69 -10.56
C PHE A 49 -5.97 11.80 -10.01
N LEU A 50 -6.01 11.60 -8.69
CA LEU A 50 -7.04 10.81 -8.03
C LEU A 50 -8.41 11.50 -8.02
N ALA A 51 -8.43 12.83 -8.06
CA ALA A 51 -9.66 13.63 -8.19
C ALA A 51 -10.21 13.69 -9.64
N GLY A 52 -9.48 13.15 -10.62
CA GLY A 52 -9.89 13.09 -12.02
C GLY A 52 -11.12 12.20 -12.28
N PRO A 53 -11.48 11.93 -13.54
CA PRO A 53 -12.70 11.19 -13.88
C PRO A 53 -12.74 9.79 -13.25
N ALA A 54 -13.85 9.43 -12.58
CA ALA A 54 -13.97 8.16 -11.87
C ALA A 54 -13.90 6.92 -12.78
N GLY A 55 -14.27 7.05 -14.06
CA GLY A 55 -14.21 5.98 -15.06
C GLY A 55 -12.88 5.88 -15.82
N ALA A 56 -11.88 6.68 -15.46
CA ALA A 56 -10.60 6.67 -16.15
C ALA A 56 -9.80 5.40 -15.77
N PRO A 57 -9.36 4.58 -16.74
CA PRO A 57 -8.68 3.30 -16.46
C PRO A 57 -7.38 3.49 -15.70
N GLU A 58 -6.64 4.56 -15.97
CA GLU A 58 -5.40 4.90 -15.27
C GLU A 58 -5.63 5.21 -13.78
N ARG A 59 -6.77 5.86 -13.46
CA ARG A 59 -7.18 6.13 -12.07
C ARG A 59 -7.59 4.83 -11.38
N GLN A 60 -8.35 3.98 -12.06
CA GLN A 60 -8.78 2.70 -11.51
C GLN A 60 -7.58 1.82 -11.15
N GLU A 61 -6.57 1.79 -12.00
CA GLU A 61 -5.36 0.99 -11.77
C GLU A 61 -4.49 1.54 -10.64
N ALA A 62 -4.42 2.87 -10.48
CA ALA A 62 -3.78 3.48 -9.31
C ALA A 62 -4.51 3.12 -8.00
N LEU A 63 -5.85 3.16 -8.00
CA LEU A 63 -6.64 2.75 -6.84
C LEU A 63 -6.47 1.26 -6.53
N ARG A 64 -6.37 0.41 -7.57
CA ARG A 64 -6.08 -1.03 -7.42
C ARG A 64 -4.72 -1.26 -6.76
N LEU A 65 -3.69 -0.52 -7.17
CA LEU A 65 -2.35 -0.61 -6.56
C LEU A 65 -2.37 -0.17 -5.09
N ILE A 66 -3.10 0.90 -4.76
CA ILE A 66 -3.26 1.36 -3.37
C ILE A 66 -3.97 0.28 -2.53
N GLY A 67 -5.03 -0.35 -3.07
CA GLY A 67 -5.71 -1.46 -2.42
C GLY A 67 -4.78 -2.64 -2.11
N ALA A 68 -3.98 -3.07 -3.08
CA ALA A 68 -3.00 -4.14 -2.90
C ALA A 68 -1.92 -3.78 -1.86
N LEU A 69 -1.50 -2.51 -1.80
CA LEU A 69 -0.59 -2.03 -0.77
C LEU A 69 -1.21 -2.12 0.64
N MET A 70 -2.49 -1.75 0.78
CA MET A 70 -3.21 -1.84 2.05
C MET A 70 -3.35 -3.30 2.52
N GLU A 71 -3.69 -4.22 1.62
CA GLU A 71 -3.76 -5.65 1.94
C GLU A 71 -2.41 -6.17 2.45
N ARG A 72 -1.32 -5.83 1.77
CA ARG A 72 0.03 -6.23 2.20
C ARG A 72 0.41 -5.59 3.54
N ALA A 73 0.05 -4.33 3.77
CA ALA A 73 0.28 -3.67 5.06
C ALA A 73 -0.49 -4.33 6.21
N ALA A 74 -1.71 -4.81 5.94
CA ALA A 74 -2.49 -5.58 6.91
C ALA A 74 -1.82 -6.92 7.24
N GLN A 75 -1.27 -7.62 6.23
CA GLN A 75 -0.54 -8.88 6.41
C GLN A 75 0.78 -8.72 7.18
N MET A 76 1.47 -7.59 6.99
CA MET A 76 2.73 -7.29 7.70
C MET A 76 2.52 -6.81 9.13
N ARG A 77 1.29 -6.47 9.53
CA ARG A 77 1.03 -6.07 10.92
C ARG A 77 1.25 -7.32 11.78
N PRO A 78 2.18 -7.29 12.76
CA PRO A 78 2.36 -8.44 13.63
C PRO A 78 1.00 -8.73 14.28
N ALA A 79 0.58 -10.00 14.27
CA ALA A 79 -0.49 -10.43 15.15
C ALA A 79 -0.04 -9.99 16.55
N THR A 80 -0.78 -9.05 17.16
CA THR A 80 -0.61 -8.78 18.58
C THR A 80 -0.61 -10.15 19.24
N PRO A 81 0.51 -10.61 19.87
CA PRO A 81 0.46 -11.88 20.55
C PRO A 81 -0.65 -11.70 21.57
N ALA A 82 -1.70 -12.52 21.45
CA ALA A 82 -2.79 -12.54 22.40
C ALA A 82 -2.12 -12.54 23.77
N ALA A 83 -2.37 -11.48 24.56
CA ALA A 83 -1.84 -11.40 25.91
C ALA A 83 -2.12 -12.74 26.59
N PRO A 84 -1.16 -13.36 27.30
CA PRO A 84 -1.43 -14.61 27.98
C PRO A 84 -2.63 -14.36 28.90
N GLU A 85 -3.73 -15.08 28.65
CA GLU A 85 -4.93 -15.05 29.48
C GLU A 85 -4.49 -15.12 30.95
N PRO A 86 -4.79 -14.11 31.79
CA PRO A 86 -4.50 -14.18 33.22
C PRO A 86 -5.45 -15.21 33.84
N GLY A 87 -5.13 -16.49 33.70
CA GLY A 87 -6.01 -17.58 34.10
C GLY A 87 -5.38 -18.98 34.18
N ALA A 88 -4.07 -19.12 33.98
CA ALA A 88 -3.38 -20.42 34.12
C ALA A 88 -2.48 -20.52 35.36
N ALA A 89 -2.65 -19.62 36.34
CA ALA A 89 -1.91 -19.65 37.61
C ALA A 89 -2.89 -19.79 38.80
N ALA A 90 -3.58 -20.92 38.84
CA ALA A 90 -4.20 -21.43 40.07
C ALA A 90 -3.92 -22.93 40.17
N ALA A 91 -2.65 -23.29 40.30
CA ALA A 91 -2.29 -24.53 40.95
C ALA A 91 -2.17 -24.21 42.44
N GLU A 92 -3.24 -24.47 43.19
CA GLU A 92 -3.18 -24.51 44.65
C GLU A 92 -2.08 -25.51 45.06
N PRO A 93 -1.15 -25.15 45.98
CA PRO A 93 -0.25 -26.12 46.55
C PRO A 93 -1.05 -27.07 47.46
N THR A 94 -0.90 -28.36 47.23
CA THR A 94 -1.39 -29.45 48.08
C THR A 94 -1.09 -29.15 49.56
N PRO A 95 -2.09 -29.17 50.47
CA PRO A 95 -1.83 -28.99 51.89
C PRO A 95 -0.95 -30.12 52.40
N GLY A 96 0.15 -29.73 53.03
CA GLY A 96 1.16 -30.63 53.55
C GLY A 96 0.60 -31.64 54.55
N GLU A 97 1.26 -32.79 54.54
CA GLU A 97 1.36 -33.74 55.65
C GLU A 97 1.33 -33.01 57.00
N ALA A 98 0.20 -33.13 57.70
CA ALA A 98 0.11 -32.82 59.10
C ALA A 98 0.05 -34.12 59.90
N LEU A 99 1.19 -34.40 60.52
CA LEU A 99 1.30 -34.78 61.93
C LEU A 99 1.20 -36.27 62.32
N ARG A 100 2.38 -36.78 62.70
CA ARG A 100 2.69 -37.79 63.72
C ARG A 100 2.52 -39.28 63.43
#